data_AF-A0A3D2WJ32-F1
#
_entry.id   AF-A0A3D2WJ32-F1
#
_cell.length_a   1.000
_cell.length_b   1.000
_cell.length_c   1.000
_cell.angle_alpha   90.00
_cell.angle_beta   90.00
_cell.angle_gamma   90.00
#
_symmetry.space_group_name_H-M   'P 1'
#
loop_
_entity.id
_entity.type
_entity.pdbx_description
1 polymer ?
#
loop_
_entity_poly.entity_id
_entity_poly.type
_entity_poly.pdbx_seq_one_letter_code
_entity_poly.pdbx_strand_id
1 'polypeptide(L)' 'MEVVEMVLGGKVNKEIVQLIQNNSGTAIGITGVDGQTIQAEKLESSDGIDYGYVGKVTGVNTKLITKLLNNNIIPVIAPV' A
#
# COMPACT_ATOMS: atom_id res chain seq x y z
N MET A 1 14.95 -5.12 -0.62
CA MET A 1 13.77 -4.26 -0.40
C MET A 1 13.21 -3.75 -1.71
N GLU A 2 14.04 -3.10 -2.54
CA GLU A 2 13.64 -2.52 -3.84
C GLU A 2 12.81 -3.44 -4.76
N VAL A 3 13.16 -4.73 -4.87
CA VAL A 3 12.41 -5.67 -5.70
C VAL A 3 10.96 -5.85 -5.21
N VAL A 4 10.75 -5.92 -3.90
CA VAL A 4 9.41 -6.09 -3.31
C VAL A 4 8.57 -4.84 -3.58
N GLU A 5 9.16 -3.66 -3.39
CA GLU A 5 8.51 -2.38 -3.67
C GLU A 5 8.16 -2.22 -5.17
N MET A 6 9.11 -2.51 -6.06
CA MET A 6 8.89 -2.46 -7.51
C MET A 6 7.82 -3.44 -7.97
N VAL A 7 7.80 -4.66 -7.41
CA VAL A 7 6.81 -5.67 -7.80
C VAL A 7 5.44 -5.33 -7.24
N LEU A 8 5.31 -5.03 -5.94
CA LEU A 8 4.02 -4.79 -5.30
C LEU A 8 3.46 -3.41 -5.65
N GLY A 9 4.22 -2.34 -5.44
CA GLY A 9 3.79 -0.96 -5.69
C GLY A 9 3.87 -0.54 -7.16
N GLY A 10 4.82 -1.10 -7.91
CA GLY A 10 5.03 -0.76 -9.33
C GLY A 10 4.24 -1.63 -10.30
N LYS A 11 4.38 -2.96 -10.22
CA LYS A 11 3.77 -3.88 -11.18
C LYS A 11 2.36 -4.30 -10.79
N VAL A 12 2.22 -5.06 -9.71
CA VAL A 12 0.94 -5.68 -9.29
C VAL A 12 -0.12 -4.61 -8.99
N ASN A 13 0.25 -3.56 -8.25
CA ASN A 13 -0.66 -2.45 -7.95
C ASN A 13 -1.21 -1.79 -9.23
N LYS A 14 -0.35 -1.58 -10.24
CA LYS A 14 -0.76 -0.92 -11.48
C LYS A 14 -1.54 -1.84 -12.41
N GLU A 15 -1.27 -3.14 -12.42
CA GLU A 15 -2.10 -4.13 -13.11
C GLU A 15 -3.55 -4.11 -12.58
N ILE A 16 -3.75 -4.07 -11.26
CA ILE A 16 -5.08 -3.98 -10.66
C ILE A 16 -5.77 -2.65 -11.01
N VAL A 17 -5.05 -1.54 -10.91
CA VAL A 17 -5.56 -0.21 -11.29
C VAL A 17 -5.98 -0.18 -12.77
N GLN A 18 -5.20 -0.80 -13.66
CA GLN A 18 -5.52 -0.90 -15.08
C GLN A 18 -6.78 -1.75 -15.30
N LEU A 19 -6.91 -2.88 -14.60
CA LEU A 19 -8.12 -3.72 -14.68
C LEU A 19 -9.38 -2.96 -14.26
N ILE A 20 -9.32 -2.15 -13.20
CA ILE A 20 -10.45 -1.34 -12.76
C ILE A 20 -10.81 -0.28 -13.82
N GLN A 21 -9.81 0.42 -14.35
CA GLN A 21 -10.01 1.43 -15.40
C GLN A 21 -10.60 0.83 -16.68
N ASN A 22 -10.16 -0.36 -17.08
CA ASN A 22 -10.69 -1.08 -18.23
C ASN A 22 -12.18 -1.47 -18.06
N ASN A 23 -12.66 -1.53 -16.82
CA ASN A 23 -14.07 -1.81 -16.49
C ASN A 23 -14.83 -0.52 -16.10
N SER A 24 -14.42 0.62 -16.65
CA SER A 24 -15.06 1.94 -16.42
C SER A 24 -15.03 2.44 -14.97
N GLY A 25 -14.23 1.83 -14.09
CA GLY A 25 -13.98 2.34 -12.75
C GLY A 25 -12.88 3.40 -12.74
N THR A 26 -12.93 4.35 -11.80
CA THR A 26 -11.82 5.28 -11.57
C THR A 26 -11.03 4.80 -10.36
N ALA A 27 -9.76 4.46 -10.54
CA ALA A 27 -8.90 3.96 -9.46
C ALA A 27 -7.56 4.68 -9.40
N ILE A 28 -7.03 4.85 -8.18
CA ILE A 28 -5.68 5.36 -7.94
C ILE A 28 -4.95 4.35 -7.07
N GLY A 29 -3.77 3.95 -7.55
CA GLY A 29 -2.89 3.04 -6.84
C GLY A 29 -1.91 3.79 -5.95
N ILE A 30 -1.90 3.46 -4.66
CA ILE A 30 -1.03 4.05 -3.62
C ILE A 30 -0.31 2.95 -2.83
N THR A 31 0.71 3.32 -2.07
CA THR A 31 1.42 2.46 -1.11
C THR A 31 1.19 2.94 0.34
N GLY A 32 1.80 2.26 1.32
CA GLY A 32 1.79 2.69 2.72
C GLY A 32 2.51 4.01 2.94
N VAL A 33 3.55 4.28 2.15
CA VAL A 33 4.36 5.52 2.21
C VAL A 33 3.56 6.74 1.73
N ASP A 34 2.67 6.57 0.74
CA ASP A 34 1.86 7.66 0.19
C ASP A 34 0.94 8.26 1.25
N GLY A 35 1.16 9.54 1.58
CA GLY A 35 0.38 10.22 2.62
C GLY A 35 0.57 9.63 4.03
N GLN A 36 1.62 8.82 4.24
CA GLN A 36 1.83 8.04 5.47
C GLN A 36 0.62 7.16 5.81
N THR A 37 -0.02 6.60 4.77
CA THR A 37 -1.26 5.81 4.89
C THR A 37 -1.08 4.62 5.82
N ILE A 38 0.06 3.93 5.76
CA ILE A 38 0.43 2.85 6.68
C ILE A 38 1.75 3.22 7.33
N GLN A 39 1.77 3.27 8.66
CA GLN A 39 2.99 3.44 9.45
C GLN A 39 3.37 2.08 10.02
N ALA A 40 4.65 1.73 9.91
CA ALA A 40 5.17 0.47 10.42
C ALA A 40 6.51 0.68 11.12
N GLU A 41 6.77 -0.16 12.12
CA GLU A 41 8.07 -0.32 12.75
C GLU A 41 8.65 -1.69 12.40
N LYS A 42 9.96 -1.87 12.54
CA LYS A 42 10.58 -3.19 12.33
C LYS A 42 9.93 -4.21 13.25
N LEU A 43 9.59 -5.39 12.71
CA LEU A 43 9.06 -6.47 13.50
C LEU A 43 10.16 -7.03 14.42
N GLU A 44 10.02 -6.77 15.72
CA GLU A 44 10.82 -7.42 16.76
C GLU A 44 10.22 -8.80 17.06
N SER A 45 10.96 -9.87 16.77
CA SER A 45 10.48 -11.23 16.95
C SER A 45 10.74 -11.77 18.36
N SER A 46 9.75 -12.46 18.92
CA SER A 46 9.88 -13.16 20.20
C SER A 46 10.71 -14.44 20.13
N ASP A 47 10.94 -14.98 18.94
CA ASP A 47 11.75 -16.19 18.71
C ASP A 47 13.23 -15.90 18.43
N GLY A 48 13.64 -14.62 18.48
CA GLY A 48 15.01 -14.18 18.26
C GLY A 48 15.44 -14.14 16.78
N ILE A 49 14.53 -14.38 15.84
CA ILE A 49 14.82 -14.31 14.40
C ILE A 49 14.74 -12.85 13.92
N ASP A 50 15.77 -12.37 13.23
CA ASP A 50 15.73 -11.11 12.48
C ASP A 50 15.12 -11.34 11.10
N TYR A 51 13.88 -10.88 10.91
CA TYR A 51 13.18 -10.95 9.63
C TYR A 51 13.62 -9.87 8.62
N GLY A 52 14.63 -9.07 8.95
CA GLY A 52 15.11 -7.98 8.11
C GLY A 52 14.09 -6.84 8.06
N TYR A 53 13.63 -6.48 6.87
CA TYR A 53 12.74 -5.34 6.66
C TYR A 53 11.25 -5.65 6.79
N VAL A 54 10.89 -6.74 7.50
CA VAL A 54 9.50 -7.03 7.82
C VAL A 54 9.00 -6.05 8.87
N GLY A 55 7.86 -5.42 8.60
CA GLY A 55 7.28 -4.39 9.46
C GLY A 55 6.02 -4.86 10.19
N LYS A 56 5.78 -4.27 11.37
CA LYS A 56 4.53 -4.34 12.12
C LYS A 56 3.80 -3.01 12.00
N VAL A 57 2.52 -3.03 11.63
CA VAL A 57 1.71 -1.81 11.52
C VAL A 57 1.52 -1.19 12.89
N THR A 58 1.87 0.09 13.02
CA THR A 58 1.72 0.89 14.26
C THR A 58 0.59 1.92 14.14
N GLY A 59 0.20 2.29 12.92
CA GLY A 59 -0.87 3.25 12.69
C GLY A 59 -1.33 3.30 11.23
N VAL A 60 -2.52 3.84 11.03
CA VAL A 60 -3.12 4.04 9.70
C VAL A 60 -3.64 5.47 9.57
N ASN A 61 -3.10 6.24 8.62
CA ASN A 61 -3.61 7.57 8.28
C ASN A 61 -4.64 7.47 7.15
N THR A 62 -5.92 7.56 7.48
CA THR A 62 -7.00 7.42 6.50
C THR A 62 -7.27 8.66 5.66
N LYS A 63 -6.61 9.81 5.92
CA LYS A 63 -6.92 11.09 5.28
C LYS A 63 -6.86 11.03 3.74
N LEU A 64 -5.86 10.34 3.18
CA LEU A 64 -5.75 10.16 1.73
C LEU A 64 -6.85 9.24 1.19
N ILE A 65 -7.06 8.10 1.84
CA ILE A 65 -8.11 7.13 1.49
C ILE A 65 -9.49 7.80 1.47
N THR A 66 -9.83 8.54 2.53
CA THR A 66 -11.11 9.25 2.64
C THR A 66 -11.29 10.28 1.53
N LYS A 67 -10.23 11.02 1.16
CA LYS A 67 -10.30 11.98 0.04
C LYS A 67 -10.56 11.29 -1.30
N LEU A 68 -9.93 10.14 -1.55
CA LEU A 68 -10.14 9.39 -2.79
C LEU A 68 -11.58 8.87 -2.86
N LEU A 69 -12.06 8.26 -1.78
CA LEU A 69 -13.43 7.75 -1.68
C LEU A 69 -14.47 8.86 -1.86
N ASN A 70 -14.27 10.03 -1.23
CA ASN A 70 -15.18 11.17 -1.37
C ASN A 70 -15.26 11.72 -2.80
N ASN A 71 -14.28 11.44 -3.65
CA ASN A 71 -14.27 11.81 -5.06
C ASN A 71 -14.70 10.65 -5.99
N ASN A 72 -15.31 9.59 -5.45
CA ASN A 72 -15.68 8.37 -6.18
C ASN A 72 -14.49 7.68 -6.87
N ILE A 73 -13.30 7.77 -6.26
CA ILE A 73 -12.09 7.09 -6.74
C ILE A 73 -11.84 5.87 -5.84
N ILE A 74 -11.61 4.71 -6.47
CA ILE A 74 -11.28 3.45 -5.81
C ILE A 74 -9.77 3.44 -5.45
N PRO A 75 -9.39 3.46 -4.16
CA PRO A 75 -8.00 3.33 -3.76
C PRO A 75 -7.54 1.88 -3.87
N VAL A 76 -6.40 1.64 -4.52
CA VAL A 76 -5.73 0.34 -4.58
C VAL A 76 -4.42 0.44 -3.80
N ILE A 77 -4.32 -0.24 -2.65
CA ILE A 77 -3.23 -0.04 -1.70
C ILE A 77 -2.26 -1.23 -1.75
N ALA A 78 -0.99 -0.98 -2.08
CA ALA A 78 0.08 -1.97 -1.96
C ALA A 78 0.63 -2.02 -0.51
N PRO A 79 0.93 -3.21 0.05
CA PRO A 79 1.38 -3.36 1.43
C PRO A 79 2.90 -3.15 1.57
N VAL A 80 3.39 -1.99 1.12
CA VAL A 80 4.81 -1.57 1.17
C VAL A 80 4.96 -0.10 1.56
#